data_AF-A0A026WXR3-F1
#
_entry.id   AF-A0A026WXR3-F1
#
_cell.length_a   1.000
_cell.length_b   1.000
_cell.length_c   1.000
_cell.angle_alpha   90.00
_cell.angle_beta   90.00
_cell.angle_gamma   90.00
#
_symmetry.space_group_name_H-M   'P 1'
#
loop_
_entity.id
_entity.type
_entity.pdbx_description
1 polymer ?
#
loop_
_entity_poly.entity_id
_entity_poly.type
_entity_poly.pdbx_seq_one_letter_code
_entity_poly.pdbx_strand_id
1 'polypeptide(L)'
;MLKLAGTRWLSRHSCISRLLKYWDTIQHFLNEIIITEKSKSGEYLLSIMQNVDTKAYFLFLHYILNFFNIFNAYFQAEETRIYLLQSKSFNLLTDISRNFLKPEILENLPNVTFSSEENKKLLDISLGQECEEYLSYLTQEGL
;
A
#
# COMPACT_ATOMS: atom_id res chain seq x y z
N MET A 1 16.44 3.58 23.58
CA MET A 1 16.04 2.29 22.98
C MET A 1 14.67 2.47 22.34
N LEU A 2 14.61 2.72 21.03
CA LEU A 2 13.34 2.85 20.30
C LEU A 2 12.64 1.49 20.32
N LYS A 3 11.55 1.36 21.08
CA LYS A 3 10.73 0.15 21.17
C LYS A 3 10.32 -0.29 19.76
N LEU A 4 10.41 -1.61 19.48
CA LEU A 4 10.03 -2.28 18.23
C LEU A 4 8.71 -1.79 17.58
N ALA A 5 7.77 -1.21 18.34
CA ALA A 5 6.54 -0.63 17.83
C ALA A 5 6.77 0.54 16.85
N GLY A 6 7.85 1.32 17.01
CA GLY A 6 8.14 2.49 16.18
C GLY A 6 8.60 2.17 14.76
N THR A 7 9.03 0.93 14.48
CA THR A 7 9.60 0.51 13.19
C THR A 7 8.77 -0.56 12.46
N ARG A 8 7.66 -1.03 13.04
CA ARG A 8 6.83 -2.11 12.44
C ARG A 8 6.28 -1.76 11.05
N TRP A 9 5.99 -0.50 10.83
CA TRP A 9 5.36 -0.04 9.60
C TRP A 9 6.43 0.26 8.52
N LEU A 10 7.62 0.75 8.90
CA LEU A 10 8.83 0.78 8.06
C LEU A 10 9.24 -0.62 7.59
N SER A 11 9.32 -1.57 8.52
CA SER A 11 9.68 -2.96 8.19
C SER A 11 8.62 -3.62 7.31
N ARG A 12 7.34 -3.25 7.47
CA ARG A 12 6.25 -3.73 6.62
C ARG A 12 6.38 -3.22 5.19
N HIS A 13 6.63 -1.93 4.96
CA HIS A 13 6.86 -1.42 3.62
C HIS A 13 8.08 -2.09 2.96
N SER A 14 9.20 -2.21 3.67
CA SER A 14 10.40 -2.90 3.16
C SER A 14 10.13 -4.37 2.80
N CYS A 15 9.36 -5.08 3.64
CA CYS A 15 8.96 -6.46 3.38
C CYS A 15 8.08 -6.56 2.12
N ILE A 16 7.08 -5.69 1.98
CA ILE A 16 6.18 -5.65 0.82
C ILE A 16 6.97 -5.32 -0.46
N SER A 17 7.84 -4.31 -0.41
CA SER A 17 8.70 -3.95 -1.55
C SER A 17 9.56 -5.13 -2.00
N ARG A 18 10.15 -5.88 -1.07
CA ARG A 18 10.92 -7.09 -1.38
C ARG A 18 10.05 -8.23 -1.91
N LEU A 19 8.85 -8.42 -1.35
CA LEU A 19 7.90 -9.43 -1.83
C LEU A 19 7.48 -9.14 -3.27
N LEU A 20 7.12 -7.90 -3.58
CA LEU A 20 6.76 -7.46 -4.93
C LEU A 20 7.93 -7.60 -5.91
N LYS A 21 9.16 -7.20 -5.49
CA LYS A 21 10.38 -7.35 -6.30
C LYS A 21 10.63 -8.79 -6.75
N TYR A 22 10.36 -9.76 -5.89
CA TYR A 22 10.58 -11.18 -6.17
C TYR A 22 9.29 -11.94 -6.48
N TRP A 23 8.19 -11.24 -6.79
CA TRP A 23 6.87 -11.83 -6.91
C TRP A 23 6.88 -13.02 -7.89
N ASP A 24 7.32 -12.77 -9.13
CA ASP A 24 7.31 -13.79 -10.18
C ASP A 24 8.35 -14.89 -9.90
N THR A 25 9.51 -14.53 -9.31
CA THR A 25 10.53 -15.51 -8.88
C THR A 25 9.98 -16.48 -7.82
N ILE A 26 9.21 -15.97 -6.86
CA ILE A 26 8.60 -16.80 -5.82
C ILE A 26 7.53 -17.70 -6.44
N GLN A 27 6.72 -17.20 -7.39
CA GLN A 27 5.76 -18.03 -8.10
C GLN A 27 6.45 -19.18 -8.86
N HIS A 28 7.56 -18.91 -9.56
CA HIS A 28 8.34 -19.95 -10.23
C HIS A 28 8.89 -20.98 -9.25
N PHE A 29 9.51 -20.53 -8.17
CA PHE A 29 10.03 -21.40 -7.11
C PHE A 29 8.95 -22.30 -6.49
N LEU A 30 7.75 -21.75 -6.23
CA LEU A 30 6.63 -22.52 -5.72
C LEU A 30 6.16 -23.58 -6.71
N ASN A 31 6.08 -23.24 -8.01
CA ASN A 31 5.74 -24.22 -9.04
C ASN A 31 6.73 -25.39 -9.06
N GLU A 32 8.03 -25.11 -8.98
CA GLU A 32 9.05 -26.16 -8.95
C GLU A 32 8.91 -27.07 -7.73
N ILE A 33 8.71 -26.51 -6.53
CA ILE A 33 8.51 -27.28 -5.29
C ILE A 33 7.26 -28.13 -5.34
N ILE A 34 6.16 -27.63 -5.92
CA ILE A 34 4.92 -28.40 -6.04
C ILE A 34 5.16 -29.62 -6.93
N ILE A 35 5.90 -29.45 -8.04
CA ILE A 35 6.23 -30.55 -8.96
C ILE A 35 7.14 -31.59 -8.29
N THR A 36 8.17 -31.15 -7.55
CA THR A 36 9.17 -32.06 -6.96
C THR A 36 8.71 -32.71 -5.65
N GLU A 37 8.05 -31.95 -4.77
CA GLU A 37 7.76 -32.34 -3.39
C GLU A 37 6.27 -32.55 -3.10
N LYS A 38 5.37 -32.22 -4.05
CA LYS A 38 3.90 -32.29 -3.87
C LYS A 38 3.42 -31.57 -2.61
N SER A 39 4.02 -30.40 -2.36
CA SER A 39 3.78 -29.61 -1.17
C SER A 39 2.40 -28.93 -1.22
N LYS A 40 1.46 -29.40 -0.38
CA LYS A 40 0.13 -28.78 -0.22
C LYS A 40 0.19 -27.32 0.25
N SER A 41 1.17 -26.99 1.10
CA SER A 41 1.37 -25.60 1.52
C SER A 41 1.92 -24.74 0.39
N GLY A 42 2.75 -25.32 -0.48
CA GLY A 42 3.21 -24.68 -1.72
C GLY A 42 2.05 -24.37 -2.66
N GLU A 43 1.15 -25.34 -2.88
CA GLU A 43 -0.07 -25.16 -3.69
C GLU A 43 -0.96 -24.04 -3.16
N TYR A 44 -1.19 -24.02 -1.84
CA TYR A 44 -1.98 -22.98 -1.20
C TYR A 44 -1.34 -21.59 -1.31
N LEU A 45 -0.01 -21.49 -1.10
CA LEU A 45 0.67 -20.21 -1.23
C LEU A 45 0.70 -19.73 -2.68
N LEU A 46 0.89 -20.63 -3.64
CA LEU A 46 0.86 -20.31 -5.06
C LEU A 46 -0.52 -19.79 -5.49
N SER A 47 -1.62 -20.40 -5.01
CA SER A 47 -2.97 -19.93 -5.33
C SER A 47 -3.25 -18.53 -4.79
N ILE A 48 -2.73 -18.19 -3.60
CA ILE A 48 -2.77 -16.82 -3.06
C ILE A 48 -1.98 -15.87 -3.97
N MET A 49 -0.78 -16.25 -4.41
CA MET A 49 0.06 -15.39 -5.25
C MET A 49 -0.43 -15.27 -6.70
N GLN A 50 -1.25 -16.21 -7.17
CA GLN A 50 -1.91 -16.15 -8.47
C GLN A 50 -3.22 -15.35 -8.43
N ASN A 51 -3.77 -15.09 -7.26
CA ASN A 51 -4.94 -14.24 -7.12
C ASN A 51 -4.58 -12.77 -7.44
N VAL A 52 -5.26 -12.22 -8.44
CA VAL A 52 -5.08 -10.84 -8.93
C VAL A 52 -5.24 -9.82 -7.80
N ASP A 53 -6.31 -9.95 -7.02
CA ASP A 53 -6.63 -9.01 -5.93
C ASP A 53 -5.49 -8.96 -4.90
N THR A 54 -4.81 -10.08 -4.68
CA THR A 54 -3.70 -10.17 -3.74
C THR A 54 -2.50 -9.35 -4.22
N LYS A 55 -2.10 -9.49 -5.49
CA LYS A 55 -0.98 -8.68 -6.05
C LYS A 55 -1.36 -7.20 -6.09
N ALA A 56 -2.57 -6.88 -6.55
CA ALA A 56 -3.08 -5.50 -6.57
C ALA A 56 -3.11 -4.88 -5.16
N TYR A 57 -3.55 -5.63 -4.14
CA TYR A 57 -3.54 -5.18 -2.76
C TYR A 57 -2.13 -4.90 -2.24
N PHE A 58 -1.14 -5.75 -2.55
CA PHE A 58 0.24 -5.48 -2.16
C PHE A 58 0.84 -4.27 -2.87
N LEU A 59 0.52 -4.05 -4.16
CA LEU A 59 0.92 -2.84 -4.90
C LEU A 59 0.31 -1.58 -4.28
N PHE A 60 -0.98 -1.61 -3.95
CA PHE A 60 -1.66 -0.52 -3.24
C PHE A 60 -1.04 -0.26 -1.86
N LEU A 61 -0.74 -1.32 -1.09
CA LEU A 61 -0.08 -1.17 0.21
C LEU A 61 1.32 -0.59 0.08
N HIS A 62 2.08 -0.97 -0.94
CA HIS A 62 3.40 -0.39 -1.23
C HIS A 62 3.27 1.12 -1.42
N TYR A 63 2.33 1.56 -2.26
CA TYR A 63 2.03 2.96 -2.51
C TYR A 63 1.62 3.72 -1.24
N ILE A 64 0.60 3.26 -0.51
CA ILE A 64 0.06 3.99 0.65
C ILE A 64 1.05 4.06 1.81
N LEU A 65 1.80 2.98 2.07
CA LEU A 65 2.78 2.98 3.16
C LEU A 65 3.94 3.95 2.91
N ASN A 66 4.21 4.33 1.66
CA ASN A 66 5.25 5.30 1.34
C ASN A 66 4.95 6.70 1.93
N PHE A 67 3.69 7.14 1.96
CA PHE A 67 3.30 8.41 2.59
C PHE A 67 3.67 8.43 4.08
N PHE A 68 3.34 7.35 4.79
CA PHE A 68 3.74 7.18 6.18
C PHE A 68 5.26 7.12 6.33
N ASN A 69 5.98 6.52 5.37
CA ASN A 69 7.44 6.38 5.43
C ASN A 69 8.10 7.74 5.41
N ILE A 70 7.70 8.57 4.47
CA ILE A 70 8.17 9.95 4.33
C ILE A 70 7.83 10.74 5.60
N PHE A 71 6.60 10.65 6.09
CA PHE A 71 6.15 11.36 7.29
C PHE A 71 6.99 11.01 8.52
N ASN A 72 7.15 9.72 8.81
CA ASN A 72 7.86 9.34 10.02
C ASN A 72 9.38 9.47 9.88
N ALA A 73 9.96 9.22 8.70
CA ALA A 73 11.38 9.50 8.46
C ALA A 73 11.70 10.98 8.75
N TYR A 74 10.77 11.88 8.43
CA TYR A 74 10.88 13.29 8.78
C TYR A 74 10.93 13.55 10.30
N PHE A 75 10.13 12.84 11.10
CA PHE A 75 10.06 13.00 12.56
C PHE A 75 11.04 12.12 13.34
N GLN A 76 11.74 11.20 12.67
CA GLN A 76 12.80 10.38 13.25
C GLN A 76 14.17 11.08 13.23
N ALA A 77 14.24 12.32 12.73
CA ALA A 77 15.46 13.12 12.77
C ALA A 77 15.87 13.48 14.21
N GLU A 78 17.17 13.71 14.41
CA GLU A 78 17.72 14.07 15.72
C GLU A 78 17.26 15.45 16.20
N GLU A 79 16.95 16.37 15.28
CA GLU A 79 16.49 17.70 15.66
C GLU A 79 15.04 17.71 16.14
N THR A 80 14.74 18.57 17.13
CA THR A 80 13.38 18.78 17.62
C THR A 80 12.51 19.39 16.54
N ARG A 81 11.59 18.61 15.97
CA ARG A 81 10.65 19.02 14.91
C ARG A 81 9.19 19.06 15.35
N ILE A 82 8.90 18.97 16.65
CA ILE A 82 7.51 18.89 17.18
C ILE A 82 6.63 20.08 16.75
N TYR A 83 7.22 21.26 16.56
CA TYR A 83 6.52 22.46 16.08
C TYR A 83 5.92 22.28 14.68
N LEU A 84 6.38 21.30 13.91
CA LEU A 84 5.87 20.97 12.57
C LEU A 84 4.86 19.82 12.57
N LEU A 85 4.65 19.16 13.71
CA LEU A 85 3.83 17.95 13.80
C LEU A 85 2.42 18.16 13.27
N GLN A 86 1.78 19.27 13.66
CA GLN A 86 0.41 19.59 13.23
C GLN A 86 0.36 19.82 11.71
N SER A 87 1.25 20.69 11.18
CA SER A 87 1.29 20.98 9.75
C SER A 87 1.58 19.74 8.88
N LYS A 88 2.54 18.89 9.28
CA LYS A 88 2.89 17.68 8.55
C LYS A 88 1.81 16.61 8.66
N SER A 89 1.12 16.51 9.80
CA SER A 89 0.01 15.57 9.97
C SER A 89 -1.16 15.96 9.08
N PHE A 90 -1.42 17.27 8.93
CA PHE A 90 -2.42 17.78 8.01
C PHE A 90 -2.06 17.46 6.55
N ASN A 91 -0.80 17.62 6.16
CA ASN A 91 -0.35 17.24 4.81
C ASN A 91 -0.53 15.74 4.58
N LEU A 92 -0.11 14.88 5.52
CA LEU A 92 -0.31 13.43 5.42
C LEU A 92 -1.78 13.07 5.26
N LEU A 93 -2.66 13.65 6.08
CA LEU A 93 -4.11 13.44 5.98
C LEU A 93 -4.63 13.86 4.60
N THR A 94 -4.20 15.03 4.12
CA THR A 94 -4.62 15.57 2.83
C THR A 94 -4.16 14.67 1.69
N ASP A 95 -2.89 14.28 1.67
CA ASP A 95 -2.28 13.44 0.64
C ASP A 95 -2.96 12.07 0.55
N ILE A 96 -3.23 11.42 1.70
CA ILE A 96 -3.97 10.15 1.72
C ILE A 96 -5.43 10.37 1.27
N SER A 97 -6.08 11.43 1.74
CA SER A 97 -7.48 11.73 1.42
C SER A 97 -7.71 12.00 -0.07
N ARG A 98 -6.73 12.57 -0.79
CA ARG A 98 -6.85 12.83 -2.25
C ARG A 98 -7.12 11.56 -3.06
N ASN A 99 -6.71 10.39 -2.55
CA ASN A 99 -6.88 9.12 -3.25
C ASN A 99 -8.36 8.70 -3.31
N PHE A 100 -9.21 9.12 -2.36
CA PHE A 100 -10.58 8.61 -2.25
C PHE A 100 -11.65 9.67 -1.96
N LEU A 101 -11.30 10.89 -1.55
CA LEU A 101 -12.24 12.01 -1.38
C LEU A 101 -12.32 12.86 -2.64
N LYS A 102 -13.48 13.48 -2.85
CA LYS A 102 -13.68 14.47 -3.92
C LYS A 102 -12.89 15.76 -3.62
N PRO A 103 -12.37 16.48 -4.63
CA PRO A 103 -11.56 17.68 -4.43
C PRO A 103 -12.25 18.76 -3.59
N GLU A 104 -13.56 18.95 -3.75
CA GLU A 104 -14.35 19.98 -3.05
C GLU A 104 -14.43 19.71 -1.54
N ILE A 105 -14.24 18.45 -1.14
CA ILE A 105 -14.27 18.04 0.26
C ILE A 105 -12.91 18.24 0.94
N LEU A 106 -11.82 18.26 0.17
CA LEU A 106 -10.47 18.39 0.72
C LEU A 106 -10.25 19.74 1.41
N GLU A 107 -10.92 20.80 0.94
CA GLU A 107 -10.88 22.14 1.56
C GLU A 107 -11.47 22.16 2.98
N ASN A 108 -12.34 21.20 3.29
CA ASN A 108 -13.02 21.10 4.58
C ASN A 108 -12.27 20.22 5.60
N LEU A 109 -11.10 19.66 5.25
CA LEU A 109 -10.31 18.86 6.19
C LEU A 109 -9.86 19.70 7.41
N PRO A 110 -9.81 19.10 8.61
CA PRO A 110 -10.16 17.72 8.96
C PRO A 110 -11.64 17.51 9.28
N ASN A 111 -12.48 18.54 9.13
CA ASN A 111 -13.90 18.54 9.54
C ASN A 111 -14.81 17.86 8.50
N VAL A 112 -14.50 16.61 8.15
CA VAL A 112 -15.19 15.83 7.13
C VAL A 112 -15.77 14.55 7.73
N THR A 113 -16.97 14.18 7.31
CA THR A 113 -17.56 12.86 7.60
C THR A 113 -17.05 11.83 6.60
N PHE A 114 -15.97 11.12 6.92
CA PHE A 114 -15.36 10.10 6.05
C PHE A 114 -16.29 8.92 5.71
N SER A 115 -17.28 8.64 6.56
CA SER A 115 -18.24 7.56 6.34
C SER A 115 -19.32 7.91 5.30
N SER A 116 -19.46 9.18 4.92
CA SER A 116 -20.44 9.60 3.92
C SER A 116 -19.96 9.21 2.52
N GLU A 117 -20.74 8.39 1.82
CA GLU A 117 -20.47 8.02 0.42
C GLU A 117 -20.50 9.23 -0.52
N GLU A 118 -21.28 10.26 -0.18
CA GLU A 118 -21.37 11.49 -0.98
C GLU A 118 -20.04 12.25 -1.04
N ASN A 119 -19.17 12.06 -0.04
CA ASN A 119 -17.86 12.70 0.04
C ASN A 119 -16.78 11.95 -0.74
N LYS A 120 -17.03 10.69 -1.11
CA LYS A 120 -16.05 9.80 -1.73
C LYS A 120 -16.12 9.84 -3.26
N LYS A 121 -15.00 9.54 -3.90
CA LYS A 121 -14.96 9.25 -5.33
C LYS A 121 -15.59 7.87 -5.56
N LEU A 122 -16.63 7.81 -6.39
CA LEU A 122 -17.37 6.57 -6.65
C LEU A 122 -16.61 5.57 -7.53
N LEU A 123 -15.87 6.08 -8.53
CA LEU A 123 -15.18 5.24 -9.53
C LEU A 123 -13.72 5.65 -9.78
N ASP A 124 -13.30 6.82 -9.28
CA ASP A 124 -11.98 7.41 -9.55
C ASP A 124 -11.06 7.32 -8.32
N ILE A 125 -11.08 6.19 -7.63
CA ILE A 125 -10.18 5.98 -6.48
C ILE A 125 -8.78 5.69 -7.03
N SER A 126 -7.79 6.46 -6.58
CA SER A 126 -6.39 6.20 -6.96
C SER A 126 -5.80 5.13 -6.06
N LEU A 127 -5.23 4.11 -6.70
CA LEU A 127 -4.59 2.96 -6.06
C LEU A 127 -3.06 3.05 -6.11
N GLY A 128 -2.54 4.10 -6.73
CA GLY A 128 -1.13 4.27 -7.04
C GLY A 128 -0.79 3.68 -8.40
N GLN A 129 0.15 4.33 -9.09
CA GLN A 129 0.50 4.07 -10.49
C GLN A 129 0.78 2.59 -10.77
N GLU A 130 1.64 1.93 -9.99
CA GLU A 130 2.02 0.52 -10.23
C GLU A 130 0.80 -0.43 -10.13
N CYS A 131 -0.13 -0.15 -9.22
CA CYS A 131 -1.35 -0.93 -9.06
C CYS A 131 -2.31 -0.71 -10.24
N GLU A 132 -2.50 0.55 -10.64
CA GLU A 132 -3.36 0.94 -11.76
C GLU A 132 -2.82 0.38 -13.10
N GLU A 133 -1.52 0.43 -13.32
CA GLU A 133 -0.85 -0.19 -14.48
C GLU A 133 -1.06 -1.70 -14.51
N TYR A 134 -0.90 -2.37 -13.37
CA TYR A 134 -1.13 -3.81 -13.25
C TYR A 134 -2.58 -4.21 -13.57
N LEU A 135 -3.56 -3.51 -13.01
CA LEU A 135 -4.97 -3.77 -13.26
C LEU A 135 -5.36 -3.44 -14.72
N SER A 136 -4.78 -2.39 -15.29
CA SER A 136 -4.99 -2.02 -16.69
C SER A 136 -4.44 -3.09 -17.64
N TYR A 137 -3.25 -3.63 -17.35
CA TYR A 137 -2.65 -4.74 -18.10
C TYR A 137 -3.57 -5.97 -18.10
N LEU A 138 -4.11 -6.36 -16.94
CA LEU A 138 -5.01 -7.51 -16.84
C LEU A 138 -6.31 -7.32 -17.62
N THR A 139 -6.88 -6.12 -17.55
CA THR A 139 -8.10 -5.77 -18.30
C THR A 139 -7.88 -5.87 -19.81
N GLN A 140 -6.67 -5.56 -20.30
CA GLN A 140 -6.29 -5.71 -21.71
C GLN A 140 -6.09 -7.17 -22.12
N GLU A 141 -5.55 -8.00 -21.22
CA GLU A 141 -5.33 -9.43 -21.45
C GLU A 141 -6.60 -10.29 -21.29
N GLY A 142 -7.72 -9.70 -20.84
CA GLY A 142 -8.99 -10.39 -20.64
C GLY A 142 -9.01 -11.35 -19.45
N LEU A 143 -8.17 -11.08 -18.45
CA LEU A 143 -8.04 -11.85 -17.20
C LEU A 143 -8.78 -11.19 -16.03
#